data_AF-A0A3B0WII1-F1
#
_entry.id   AF-A0A3B0WII1-F1
#
_cell.length_a   1.000
_cell.length_b   1.000
_cell.length_c   1.000
_cell.angle_alpha   90.00
_cell.angle_beta   90.00
_cell.angle_gamma   90.00
#
_symmetry.space_group_name_H-M   'P 1'
#
loop_
_entity.id
_entity.type
_entity.pdbx_description
1 polymer ?
#
loop_
_entity_poly.entity_id
_entity_poly.type
_entity_poly.pdbx_seq_one_letter_code
_entity_poly.pdbx_strand_id
1 'polypeptide(L)'
;NPDLKQKLHDTFVMLKVNVSSENNNAKFLKTFPRPNGYPHMYVSEFNGSVLYSQDTGSFVNKGQYSREAFNAFFDRWNIKNKK
;
A
#
# COMPACT_ATOMS: atom_id res chain seq x y z
N ASN A 1 -7.89 -14.27 -5.99
CA ASN A 1 -8.77 -13.18 -5.49
C ASN A 1 -9.00 -12.11 -6.57
N PRO A 2 -9.75 -12.40 -7.65
CA PRO A 2 -10.00 -11.43 -8.73
C PRO A 2 -10.78 -10.19 -8.25
N ASP A 3 -11.72 -10.39 -7.35
CA ASP A 3 -12.56 -9.35 -6.76
C ASP A 3 -11.76 -8.36 -5.89
N LEU A 4 -10.79 -8.82 -5.08
CA LEU A 4 -9.88 -7.93 -4.34
C LEU A 4 -8.99 -7.15 -5.30
N LYS A 5 -8.55 -7.76 -6.39
CA LYS A 5 -7.76 -7.07 -7.41
C LYS A 5 -8.58 -5.96 -8.05
N GLN A 6 -9.85 -6.21 -8.37
CA GLN A 6 -10.75 -5.18 -8.88
C GLN A 6 -10.92 -4.05 -7.85
N LYS A 7 -11.23 -4.38 -6.60
CA LYS A 7 -11.41 -3.40 -5.52
C LYS A 7 -10.16 -2.54 -5.28
N LEU A 8 -8.97 -3.14 -5.37
CA LEU A 8 -7.69 -2.41 -5.31
C LEU A 8 -7.61 -1.36 -6.41
N HIS A 9 -7.91 -1.72 -7.66
CA HIS A 9 -7.86 -0.81 -8.80
C HIS A 9 -9.00 0.21 -8.82
N ASP A 10 -10.15 -0.11 -8.24
CA ASP A 10 -11.26 0.82 -8.07
C ASP A 10 -10.95 1.90 -7.00
N THR A 11 -10.10 1.54 -6.03
CA THR A 11 -9.78 2.39 -4.87
C THR A 11 -8.50 3.21 -5.10
N PHE A 12 -7.49 2.64 -5.77
CA PHE A 12 -6.17 3.25 -5.89
C PHE A 12 -5.62 3.21 -7.32
N VAL A 13 -4.86 4.25 -7.65
CA VAL A 13 -3.83 4.16 -8.69
C VAL A 13 -2.59 3.55 -8.05
N MET A 14 -2.05 2.47 -8.65
CA MET A 14 -0.95 1.70 -8.06
C MET A 14 0.37 1.97 -8.76
N LEU A 15 1.37 2.38 -7.98
CA LEU A 15 2.78 2.40 -8.37
C LEU A 15 3.53 1.30 -7.62
N LYS A 16 4.20 0.41 -8.34
CA LYS A 16 5.08 -0.61 -7.76
C LYS A 16 6.53 -0.17 -7.92
N VAL A 17 7.23 -0.07 -6.79
CA VAL A 17 8.65 0.30 -6.76
C VAL A 17 9.44 -0.89 -6.26
N ASN A 18 10.43 -1.32 -7.05
CA ASN A 18 11.30 -2.44 -6.69
C ASN A 18 12.45 -1.98 -5.78
N VAL A 19 12.89 -2.82 -4.86
CA VAL A 19 14.13 -2.62 -4.10
C VAL A 19 14.92 -3.92 -4.19
N SER A 20 16.07 -3.88 -4.85
CA SER A 20 16.98 -5.03 -4.99
C SER A 20 18.42 -4.61 -4.75
N SER A 21 19.33 -5.60 -4.75
CA SER A 21 20.78 -5.39 -4.68
C SER A 21 21.30 -4.50 -5.80
N GLU A 22 20.71 -4.60 -6.99
CA GLU A 22 21.13 -3.87 -8.19
C GLU A 22 20.53 -2.46 -8.26
N ASN A 23 19.33 -2.26 -7.71
CA ASN A 23 18.67 -0.97 -7.67
C ASN A 23 17.80 -0.83 -6.42
N ASN A 24 18.26 0.00 -5.50
CA ASN A 24 17.56 0.28 -4.24
C ASN A 24 16.51 1.40 -4.37
N ASN A 25 16.38 2.04 -5.54
CA ASN A 25 15.51 3.20 -5.78
C ASN A 25 15.65 4.32 -4.72
N ALA A 26 16.84 4.47 -4.12
CA ALA A 26 17.04 5.33 -2.95
C ALA A 26 16.68 6.80 -3.19
N LYS A 27 16.97 7.35 -4.38
CA LYS A 27 16.63 8.74 -4.70
C LYS A 27 15.12 8.99 -4.66
N PHE A 28 14.34 8.05 -5.20
CA PHE A 28 12.89 8.11 -5.17
C PHE A 28 12.37 7.88 -3.75
N LEU A 29 12.86 6.84 -3.07
CA LEU A 29 12.35 6.46 -1.75
C LEU A 29 12.71 7.47 -0.63
N LYS A 30 13.74 8.30 -0.82
CA LYS A 30 14.10 9.36 0.12
C LYS A 30 13.01 10.41 0.32
N THR A 31 12.05 10.53 -0.61
CA THR A 31 10.92 11.47 -0.46
C THR A 31 9.81 10.93 0.44
N PHE A 32 9.85 9.65 0.81
CA PHE A 32 8.87 9.00 1.68
C PHE A 32 9.42 8.85 3.11
N PRO A 33 8.56 8.71 4.13
CA PRO A 33 8.98 8.31 5.46
C PRO A 33 9.84 7.03 5.41
N ARG A 34 10.91 6.97 6.21
CA ARG A 34 11.81 5.81 6.19
C ARG A 34 11.08 4.55 6.72
N PRO A 35 11.00 3.46 5.96
CA PRO A 35 10.37 2.23 6.44
C PRO A 35 11.33 1.43 7.32
N ASN A 36 10.77 0.57 8.19
CA ASN A 36 11.55 -0.36 9.01
C ASN A 36 11.99 -1.63 8.24
N GLY A 37 11.39 -1.88 7.08
CA GLY A 37 11.69 -3.03 6.24
C GLY A 37 10.83 -3.06 4.99
N TYR A 38 10.96 -4.12 4.18
CA TYR A 38 10.15 -4.36 2.99
C TYR A 38 9.50 -5.75 3.09
N PRO A 39 8.32 -5.96 2.49
CA PRO A 39 7.54 -4.98 1.72
C PRO A 39 6.84 -3.92 2.58
N HIS A 40 6.75 -2.70 2.04
CA HIS A 40 6.15 -1.53 2.70
C HIS A 40 5.22 -0.80 1.75
N MET A 41 4.15 -0.21 2.27
CA MET A 41 3.17 0.53 1.48
C MET A 41 2.99 1.95 1.99
N TYR A 42 2.71 2.85 1.05
CA TYR A 42 2.31 4.21 1.32
C TYR A 42 1.00 4.49 0.60
N VAL A 43 0.13 5.28 1.23
CA VAL A 43 -1.01 5.91 0.56
C VAL A 43 -0.71 7.40 0.49
N SER A 44 -0.84 7.99 -0.68
CA SER A 44 -0.56 9.40 -0.91
C SER A 44 -1.72 10.11 -1.59
N GLU A 45 -1.76 11.43 -1.44
CA GLU A 45 -2.56 12.30 -2.31
C GLU A 45 -1.93 12.42 -3.70
N PHE A 46 -2.66 13.03 -4.63
CA PHE A 46 -2.23 13.25 -6.01
C PHE A 46 -0.95 14.10 -6.12
N ASN A 47 -0.66 14.93 -5.12
CA ASN A 47 0.53 15.79 -5.06
C ASN A 47 1.76 15.09 -4.43
N GLY A 48 1.64 13.81 -4.05
CA GLY A 48 2.71 13.05 -3.41
C GLY A 48 2.79 13.18 -1.88
N SER A 49 1.89 13.93 -1.24
CA SER A 49 1.80 14.00 0.22
C SER A 49 1.39 12.64 0.78
N VAL A 50 2.17 12.08 1.69
CA VAL A 50 1.91 10.77 2.29
C VAL A 50 0.84 10.89 3.38
N LEU A 51 -0.31 10.27 3.16
CA LEU A 51 -1.42 10.19 4.12
C LEU A 51 -1.24 9.03 5.09
N TYR A 52 -0.58 7.96 4.65
CA TYR A 52 -0.45 6.75 5.44
C TYR A 52 0.75 5.93 5.02
N SER A 53 1.35 5.25 6.00
CA SER A 53 2.57 4.46 5.84
C SER A 53 2.46 3.23 6.75
N GLN A 54 2.58 2.04 6.17
CA GLN A 54 2.57 0.80 6.95
C GLN A 54 3.36 -0.32 6.28
N ASP A 55 3.92 -1.21 7.09
CA ASP A 55 4.40 -2.50 6.61
C ASP A 55 3.23 -3.43 6.26
N THR A 56 3.52 -4.48 5.50
CA THR A 56 2.51 -5.48 5.08
C THR A 56 2.20 -6.53 6.14
N GLY A 57 2.92 -6.56 7.27
CA GLY A 57 2.72 -7.52 8.35
C GLY A 57 1.33 -7.39 8.98
N SER A 58 0.78 -6.17 9.01
CA SER A 58 -0.60 -5.88 9.41
C SER A 58 -1.67 -6.65 8.64
N PHE A 59 -1.36 -7.14 7.43
CA PHE A 59 -2.28 -7.96 6.62
C PHE A 59 -2.13 -9.46 6.86
N VAL A 60 -1.16 -9.89 7.66
CA VAL A 60 -0.89 -11.31 7.90
C VAL A 60 -1.63 -11.75 9.16
N ASN A 61 -2.47 -12.77 9.01
CA ASN A 61 -3.15 -13.44 10.10
C ASN A 61 -2.79 -14.94 10.06
N LYS A 62 -2.29 -15.48 11.18
CA LYS A 62 -1.84 -16.89 11.28
C LYS A 62 -0.86 -17.30 10.16
N GLY A 63 0.06 -16.39 9.81
CA GLY A 63 1.10 -16.64 8.80
C GLY A 63 0.62 -16.57 7.35
N GLN A 64 -0.64 -16.20 7.09
CA GLN A 64 -1.19 -16.04 5.74
C GLN A 64 -1.80 -14.65 5.57
N TYR A 65 -1.81 -14.14 4.34
CA TYR A 65 -2.49 -12.89 4.05
C TYR A 65 -4.00 -13.03 4.26
N SER A 66 -4.59 -12.16 5.08
CA SER A 66 -6.02 -12.12 5.38
C SER A 66 -6.77 -11.28 4.36
N ARG A 67 -7.76 -11.91 3.74
CA ARG A 67 -8.65 -11.28 2.77
C ARG A 67 -9.49 -10.18 3.42
N GLU A 68 -9.86 -10.38 4.68
CA GLU A 68 -10.63 -9.46 5.52
C GLU A 68 -9.80 -8.20 5.83
N ALA A 69 -8.53 -8.36 6.17
CA ALA A 69 -7.63 -7.25 6.44
C ALA A 69 -7.44 -6.34 5.20
N PHE A 70 -7.27 -6.94 4.01
CA PHE A 70 -7.24 -6.18 2.75
C PHE A 70 -8.57 -5.47 2.47
N ASN A 71 -9.71 -6.14 2.67
CA ASN A 71 -11.02 -5.52 2.49
C ASN A 71 -11.22 -4.30 3.39
N ALA A 72 -10.93 -4.45 4.69
CA ALA A 72 -11.03 -3.35 5.65
C ALA A 72 -10.13 -2.17 5.27
N PHE A 73 -8.93 -2.46 4.76
CA PHE A 73 -8.04 -1.40 4.25
C PHE A 73 -8.63 -0.71 3.02
N PHE A 74 -9.15 -1.45 2.04
CA PHE A 74 -9.79 -0.84 0.88
C PHE A 74 -11.03 -0.03 1.25
N ASP A 75 -11.83 -0.51 2.20
CA ASP A 75 -13.02 0.22 2.68
C ASP A 75 -12.66 1.52 3.39
N ARG A 76 -11.58 1.52 4.19
CA ARG A 76 -11.05 2.74 4.81
C ARG A 76 -10.67 3.81 3.79
N TRP A 77 -10.16 3.40 2.62
CA TRP A 77 -9.65 4.30 1.59
C TRP A 77 -10.60 4.50 0.41
N ASN A 78 -11.80 3.94 0.44
CA ASN A 78 -12.78 4.15 -0.61
C ASN A 78 -13.39 5.56 -0.50
N ILE A 79 -12.70 6.54 -1.12
CA ILE A 79 -13.05 7.97 -1.08
C ILE A 79 -14.46 8.23 -1.63
N LYS A 80 -14.99 7.36 -2.51
CA LYS A 80 -16.36 7.46 -3.03
C LYS A 80 -17.45 7.34 -1.94
N ASN A 81 -17.10 6.81 -0.76
CA ASN A 81 -18.03 6.65 0.36
C ASN A 81 -18.08 7.85 1.32
N LYS A 82 -17.33 8.95 1.07
CA LYS A 82 -17.52 10.20 1.80
C LYS A 82 -18.67 10.99 1.16
N LYS A 83 -19.90 10.64 1.55
CA LYS A 83 -21.06 11.53 1.44
C LYS A 83 -21.12 12.45 2.64
#